data_AF-A0A5J4PG16-F1
#
_entry.id   AF-A0A5J4PG16-F1
#
_cell.length_a   1.000
_cell.length_b   1.000
_cell.length_c   1.000
_cell.angle_alpha   90.00
_cell.angle_beta   90.00
_cell.angle_gamma   90.00
#
_symmetry.space_group_name_H-M   'P 1'
#
loop_
_entity.id
_entity.type
_entity.pdbx_description
1 polymer ?
#
loop_
_entity_poly.entity_id
_entity_poly.type
_entity_poly.pdbx_seq_one_letter_code
_entity_poly.pdbx_strand_id
1 'polypeptide(L)'
;MFVIDDLKSTTIDNVVIGNISTDVIIDSDDSTSYIHLKNFVGKHRPKLISKEEIGKTLHWVHIAISNAKRLLLDIHHDIKGEYLQF
;
A
#
# COMPACT_ATOMS: atom_id res chain seq x y z
N MET A 1 -9.09 -14.15 3.83
CA MET A 1 -8.77 -12.71 3.87
C MET A 1 -7.54 -12.57 4.73
N PHE A 2 -6.45 -12.02 4.19
CA PHE A 2 -5.27 -11.71 4.99
C PHE A 2 -5.55 -10.42 5.76
N VAL A 3 -5.49 -10.48 7.09
CA VAL A 3 -5.82 -9.35 7.97
C VAL A 3 -4.51 -8.79 8.52
N ILE A 4 -4.34 -7.48 8.41
CA ILE A 4 -3.25 -6.74 9.05
C ILE A 4 -3.85 -6.05 10.27
N ASP A 5 -3.34 -6.38 11.45
CA ASP A 5 -3.93 -5.94 12.73
C ASP A 5 -3.82 -4.44 12.94
N ASP A 6 -2.67 -3.84 12.58
CA ASP A 6 -2.44 -2.40 12.65
C ASP A 6 -1.41 -1.93 11.61
N LEU A 7 -1.34 -0.60 11.44
CA LEU A 7 -0.39 0.05 10.53
C LEU A 7 0.90 0.50 11.22
N LYS A 8 1.26 -0.06 12.39
CA LYS A 8 2.54 0.28 13.02
C LYS A 8 3.69 -0.26 12.18
N SER A 9 4.82 0.44 12.22
CA SER A 9 5.99 0.05 11.44
C SER A 9 6.44 -1.39 11.71
N THR A 10 6.45 -1.82 12.96
CA THR A 10 6.79 -3.21 13.32
C THR A 10 5.88 -4.25 12.67
N THR A 11 4.58 -3.97 12.56
CA THR A 11 3.60 -4.88 11.94
C THR A 11 3.84 -4.95 10.44
N ILE A 12 4.00 -3.79 9.81
CA ILE A 12 4.27 -3.68 8.38
C ILE A 12 5.62 -4.27 7.99
N ASP A 13 6.67 -4.06 8.79
CA ASP A 13 8.00 -4.63 8.56
C ASP A 13 7.91 -6.16 8.45
N ASN A 14 7.25 -6.82 9.40
CA ASN A 14 7.09 -8.28 9.39
C ASN A 14 6.29 -8.77 8.17
N VAL A 15 5.20 -8.06 7.82
CA VAL A 15 4.39 -8.40 6.65
C VAL A 15 5.22 -8.27 5.37
N VAL A 16 5.95 -7.16 5.21
CA VAL A 16 6.74 -6.91 4.01
C VAL A 16 7.87 -7.92 3.90
N ILE A 17 8.72 -8.04 4.92
CA ILE A 17 9.89 -8.95 4.90
C ILE A 17 9.48 -10.40 4.65
N GLY A 18 8.32 -10.83 5.15
CA GLY A 18 7.83 -12.20 4.92
C GLY A 18 7.32 -12.47 3.50
N ASN A 19 7.12 -11.44 2.68
CA ASN A 19 6.45 -11.55 1.37
C ASN A 19 7.29 -11.04 0.19
N ILE A 20 8.47 -10.46 0.43
CA ILE A 20 9.35 -9.96 -0.62
C ILE A 20 10.79 -10.43 -0.44
N SER A 21 11.57 -10.41 -1.51
CA SER A 21 13.01 -10.62 -1.44
C SER A 21 13.73 -9.38 -0.89
N THR A 22 14.89 -9.55 -0.27
CA THR A 22 15.65 -8.45 0.34
C THR A 22 16.35 -7.55 -0.68
N ASP A 23 16.49 -7.96 -1.94
CA ASP A 23 17.15 -7.20 -3.01
C ASP A 23 16.22 -6.25 -3.77
N VAL A 24 14.93 -6.18 -3.39
CA VAL A 24 13.96 -5.36 -4.10
C VAL A 24 14.11 -3.86 -3.83
N ILE A 25 13.52 -3.08 -4.74
CA ILE A 25 13.37 -1.63 -4.59
C ILE A 25 11.92 -1.32 -4.28
N ILE A 26 11.68 -0.62 -3.18
CA ILE A 26 10.35 -0.17 -2.77
C ILE A 26 10.22 1.34 -3.02
N ASP A 27 9.22 1.74 -3.78
CA ASP A 27 8.69 3.10 -3.82
C ASP A 27 7.43 3.16 -2.95
N SER A 28 7.41 4.06 -1.97
CA SER A 28 6.26 4.26 -1.08
C SER A 28 5.93 5.74 -0.92
N ASP A 29 4.79 6.03 -0.30
CA ASP A 29 4.60 7.34 0.31
C ASP A 29 5.54 7.50 1.54
N ASP A 30 5.62 8.72 2.06
CA ASP A 30 6.45 9.05 3.24
C ASP A 30 5.71 8.76 4.57
N SER A 31 4.96 7.66 4.64
CA SER A 31 4.26 7.24 5.87
C SER A 31 5.24 6.76 6.94
N THR A 32 4.94 7.07 8.20
CA THR A 32 5.69 6.59 9.38
C THR A 32 5.66 5.07 9.53
N SER A 33 4.66 4.41 8.94
CA SER A 33 4.57 2.95 8.87
C SER A 33 5.73 2.30 8.12
N TYR A 34 6.40 3.03 7.22
CA TYR A 34 7.44 2.48 6.34
C TYR A 34 8.87 2.87 6.75
N ILE A 35 9.03 3.51 7.92
CA ILE A 35 10.28 4.15 8.35
C ILE A 35 11.48 3.19 8.45
N HIS A 36 11.23 1.89 8.69
CA HIS A 36 12.30 0.89 8.83
C HIS A 36 12.57 0.09 7.56
N LEU A 37 11.75 0.19 6.50
CA LEU A 37 11.89 -0.66 5.30
C LEU A 37 13.28 -0.56 4.67
N LYS A 38 13.89 0.63 4.69
CA LYS A 38 15.27 0.87 4.24
C LYS A 38 16.33 -0.04 4.88
N ASN A 39 16.05 -0.62 6.06
CA ASN A 39 16.98 -1.51 6.77
C ASN A 39 16.89 -2.96 6.27
N PHE A 40 15.85 -3.30 5.52
CA PHE A 40 15.52 -4.68 5.16
C PHE A 40 15.53 -4.96 3.66
N VAL A 41 15.47 -3.91 2.83
CA VAL A 41 15.41 -4.03 1.38
C VAL A 41 16.57 -3.31 0.70
N GLY A 42 16.91 -3.74 -0.51
CA GLY A 42 18.03 -3.20 -1.27
C GLY A 42 17.94 -1.70 -1.47
N LYS A 43 16.73 -1.16 -1.67
CA LYS A 43 16.50 0.29 -1.66
C LYS A 43 15.06 0.65 -1.32
N HIS A 44 14.89 1.58 -0.38
CA HIS A 44 13.60 2.20 -0.09
C HIS A 44 13.62 3.67 -0.52
N ARG A 45 12.64 4.08 -1.32
CA ARG A 45 12.47 5.42 -1.88
C ARG A 45 11.12 6.00 -1.43
N PRO A 46 11.03 6.53 -0.20
CA PRO A 46 9.83 7.25 0.22
C PRO A 46 9.67 8.52 -0.60
N LYS A 47 8.44 8.82 -1.02
CA LYS A 47 8.08 10.05 -1.73
C LYS A 47 7.07 10.83 -0.92
N LEU A 48 7.44 12.05 -0.55
CA LEU A 48 6.48 13.05 -0.11
C LEU A 48 5.80 13.62 -1.36
N ILE A 49 4.58 13.19 -1.61
CA ILE A 49 3.83 13.59 -2.81
C ILE A 49 2.84 14.69 -2.41
N SER A 50 2.91 15.84 -3.09
CA SER A 50 1.94 16.90 -2.90
C SER A 50 0.55 16.47 -3.39
N LYS A 51 -0.51 17.13 -2.91
CA LYS A 51 -1.89 16.78 -3.30
C LYS A 51 -2.10 16.95 -4.81
N GLU A 52 -1.42 17.92 -5.42
CA GLU A 52 -1.50 18.22 -6.85
C GLU A 52 -0.85 17.12 -7.72
N GLU A 53 0.15 16.41 -7.18
CA GLU A 53 0.91 15.40 -7.89
C GLU A 53 0.48 13.96 -7.57
N ILE A 54 -0.39 13.76 -6.57
CA ILE A 54 -0.79 12.43 -6.09
C ILE A 54 -1.44 11.55 -7.17
N GLY A 55 -2.17 12.16 -8.10
CA GLY A 55 -2.78 11.46 -9.24
C GLY A 55 -1.78 11.03 -10.33
N LYS A 56 -0.54 11.55 -10.30
CA LYS A 56 0.48 11.32 -11.31
C LYS A 56 1.61 10.41 -10.82
N THR A 57 2.07 10.57 -9.58
CA THR A 57 3.32 9.98 -9.10
C THR A 57 3.21 8.48 -8.76
N LEU A 58 2.01 7.99 -8.44
CA LEU A 58 1.71 6.58 -8.14
C LEU A 58 0.46 6.08 -8.91
N HIS A 59 0.37 6.42 -10.19
CA HIS A 59 -0.82 6.14 -11.00
C HIS A 59 -1.21 4.64 -11.02
N TRP A 60 -0.23 3.74 -11.07
CA TRP A 60 -0.47 2.30 -11.06
C TRP A 60 -1.10 1.81 -9.75
N VAL A 61 -0.79 2.44 -8.61
CA VAL A 61 -1.38 2.10 -7.30
C VAL A 61 -2.87 2.43 -7.32
N HIS A 62 -3.23 3.63 -7.79
CA HIS A 62 -4.62 4.05 -7.93
C HIS A 62 -5.42 3.15 -8.88
N ILE A 63 -4.81 2.71 -9.98
CA ILE A 63 -5.42 1.72 -10.89
C ILE A 63 -5.64 0.38 -10.17
N ALA A 64 -4.62 -0.13 -9.47
CA ALA A 64 -4.71 -1.41 -8.77
C ALA A 64 -5.82 -1.39 -7.70
N ILE A 65 -5.90 -0.31 -6.90
CA ILE A 65 -6.96 -0.10 -5.91
C ILE A 65 -8.33 -0.03 -6.58
N SER A 66 -8.45 0.73 -7.68
CA SER A 66 -9.72 0.87 -8.41
C SER A 66 -10.21 -0.46 -8.99
N ASN A 67 -9.29 -1.27 -9.54
CA ASN A 67 -9.60 -2.61 -10.05
C ASN A 67 -10.03 -3.55 -8.92
N ALA A 68 -9.35 -3.53 -7.78
CA ALA A 68 -9.72 -4.32 -6.61
C ALA A 68 -11.12 -3.96 -6.08
N LYS A 69 -11.43 -2.65 -5.96
CA LYS A 69 -12.78 -2.18 -5.60
C LYS A 69 -13.84 -2.66 -6.58
N ARG A 70 -13.54 -2.61 -7.89
CA ARG A 70 -14.48 -3.06 -8.92
C ARG A 70 -14.74 -4.56 -8.85
N LEU A 71 -13.71 -5.37 -8.59
CA LEU A 71 -13.88 -6.81 -8.36
C LEU A 71 -14.81 -7.08 -7.17
N LEU A 72 -14.67 -6.34 -6.08
CA LEU A 72 -15.53 -6.48 -4.91
C LEU A 72 -17.00 -6.18 -5.24
N LEU A 73 -17.26 -5.10 -6.00
CA LEU A 73 -18.61 -4.75 -6.46
C LEU A 73 -19.20 -5.74 -7.47
N ASP A 74 -18.35 -6.41 -8.27
CA ASP A 74 -18.78 -7.39 -9.27
C ASP A 74 -19.19 -8.73 -8.62
N ILE A 75 -18.46 -9.16 -7.57
CA ILE A 75 -18.75 -10.40 -6.84
C ILE A 75 -19.90 -10.21 -5.84
N HIS A 76 -19.97 -9.05 -5.18
CA HIS A 76 -20.93 -8.79 -4.11
C HIS A 76 -21.99 -7.78 -4.58
N HIS A 77 -23.25 -8.23 -4.59
CA HIS A 77 -24.40 -7.45 -5.07
C HIS A 77 -24.64 -6.13 -4.33
N ASP A 78 -24.16 -6.02 -3.08
CA ASP A 78 -24.25 -4.81 -2.28
C ASP A 78 -23.07 -4.72 -1.30
N ILE A 79 -22.20 -3.74 -1.52
CA ILE A 79 -21.18 -3.34 -0.56
C ILE A 79 -21.47 -1.89 -0.20
N LYS A 80 -21.79 -1.66 1.08
CA LYS A 80 -21.96 -0.31 1.59
C LYS A 80 -20.66 0.48 1.41
N GLY A 81 -20.79 1.74 0.99
CA GLY A 81 -19.65 2.64 0.80
C GLY A 81 -18.76 2.79 2.04
N GLU A 82 -19.32 2.62 3.25
CA GLU A 82 -18.57 2.65 4.52
C GLU A 82 -17.43 1.61 4.60
N TYR A 83 -17.50 0.52 3.82
CA TYR A 83 -16.45 -0.50 3.74
C TYR A 83 -15.46 -0.27 2.59
N LEU A 84 -15.69 0.75 1.75
CA LEU A 84 -14.79 1.13 0.66
C LEU A 84 -13.93 2.31 1.10
N GLN A 85 -12.62 2.17 0.97
CA GLN A 85 -11.70 3.28 1.21
C GLN A 85 -11.82 4.31 0.08
N PHE A 86 -12.19 5.56 0.33
CA PHE A 86 -12.29 6.61 -0.70
C PHE A 86 -11.00 7.38 -0.88
#